data_AF-A0A0K0E8H3-F1
#
_entry.id   AF-A0A0K0E8H3-F1
#
_cell.length_a   1.000
_cell.length_b   1.000
_cell.length_c   1.000
_cell.angle_alpha   90.00
_cell.angle_beta   90.00
_cell.angle_gamma   90.00
#
_symmetry.space_group_name_H-M   'P 1'
#
loop_
_entity.id
_entity.type
_entity.pdbx_description
1 polymer ?
#
loop_
_entity_poly.entity_id
_entity_poly.type
_entity_poly.pdbx_seq_one_letter_code
_entity_poly.pdbx_strand_id
1 'polypeptide(L)'
;MNCFLDNDNKMEKINDQSNTGNEKLLVHSLDEEDHINYFSMGESFERISNEDNPSQNIGFLRQFKFHKDDFKEVKKPAEILSPYEPMLTYHNFIAAYWKTSLMFTKNNTFDVIVSYIGPTKKMTDIPKGALGSNFFSKQTPPSSIKGSVKVGYKINNLFEYCGEEQLTPMGTTVKVYVASNVIKKSYFDEIFKNGDFLYLDVKIIINKDYFNIDNFVKNALGTGTGKNEMTLATVLRKEKHEKCDFVFTVGEVSKNNTVDFFVHKSILSQSSPTLANIFSGTKTFKTDQLCIISNENRIIFPFLSENDMRMILTYLYSGDVELPKFDSYAKVGRVLSLLVSKDNLLDIFKQWDQQMANFLLDLNRENNDEKIITATVKSLIAIYSAPFGALPLSKRISVAILASKINEYKATKKNLFESQELREIISRCNIDRQLNSVTEFKYHVICTKKEYVK
;
A
#
# COMPACT_ATOMS: atom_id res chain seq x y z
N MET A 1 21.77 -6.91 13.98
CA MET A 1 20.51 -7.38 14.61
C MET A 1 20.04 -8.55 13.78
N ASN A 2 20.49 -9.76 14.15
CA ASN A 2 20.04 -11.02 13.54
C ASN A 2 18.70 -11.37 14.18
N CYS A 3 17.61 -10.86 13.64
CA CYS A 3 16.26 -11.30 13.98
C CYS A 3 15.52 -11.56 12.66
N PHE A 4 14.79 -12.67 12.61
CA PHE A 4 13.89 -13.12 11.54
C PHE A 4 14.50 -13.94 10.40
N LEU A 5 15.07 -15.10 10.73
CA LEU A 5 14.92 -16.33 9.94
C LEU A 5 14.95 -17.47 10.93
N ASP A 6 13.76 -17.90 11.37
CA ASP A 6 13.46 -19.25 11.85
C ASP A 6 12.00 -19.25 12.26
N ASN A 7 11.14 -19.79 11.40
CA ASN A 7 9.91 -20.43 11.86
C ASN A 7 9.52 -21.53 10.86
N ASP A 8 9.68 -22.73 11.39
CA ASP A 8 9.31 -24.04 10.89
C ASP A 8 7.90 -24.15 10.28
N ASN A 9 7.85 -24.92 9.18
CA ASN A 9 6.85 -25.93 8.85
C ASN A 9 5.35 -25.59 8.99
N LYS A 10 4.69 -25.45 7.84
CA LYS A 10 3.52 -26.29 7.46
C LYS A 10 3.07 -26.02 6.02
N MET A 11 2.96 -27.11 5.24
CA MET A 11 2.14 -27.15 4.02
C MET A 11 0.71 -26.72 4.38
N GLU A 12 0.33 -25.50 4.05
CA GLU A 12 -1.05 -25.06 4.22
C GLU A 12 -1.86 -25.58 3.02
N LYS A 13 -2.52 -26.73 3.21
CA LYS A 13 -3.66 -27.10 2.38
C LYS A 13 -4.75 -26.05 2.64
N ILE A 14 -4.72 -24.95 1.92
CA ILE A 14 -5.85 -24.03 1.85
C ILE A 14 -6.91 -24.75 1.01
N ASN A 15 -7.67 -25.58 1.70
CA ASN A 15 -8.98 -26.06 1.27
C ASN A 15 -9.97 -24.89 1.42
N ASP A 16 -9.69 -23.77 0.76
CA ASP A 16 -10.77 -22.84 0.43
C ASP A 16 -11.54 -23.53 -0.69
N GLN A 17 -12.47 -24.40 -0.27
CA GLN A 17 -13.63 -24.73 -1.07
C GLN A 17 -14.32 -23.39 -1.36
N SER A 18 -13.91 -22.74 -2.46
CA SER A 18 -14.80 -21.84 -3.15
C SER A 18 -16.10 -22.62 -3.38
N ASN A 19 -17.21 -22.01 -2.97
CA ASN A 19 -18.57 -22.51 -3.13
C ASN A 19 -19.01 -22.58 -4.61
N THR A 20 -18.13 -23.03 -5.50
CA THR A 20 -18.36 -23.34 -6.91
C THR A 20 -17.80 -24.74 -7.14
N GLY A 21 -18.64 -25.75 -6.92
CA GLY A 21 -18.23 -27.14 -6.72
C GLY A 21 -17.63 -27.89 -7.92
N ASN A 22 -16.53 -27.43 -8.52
CA ASN A 22 -15.74 -28.22 -9.47
C ASN A 22 -14.25 -27.80 -9.66
N GLU A 23 -13.72 -26.82 -8.92
CA GLU A 23 -12.36 -26.31 -9.16
C GLU A 23 -11.40 -26.67 -8.02
N LYS A 24 -10.48 -27.60 -8.27
CA LYS A 24 -9.36 -27.91 -7.37
C LYS A 24 -8.20 -26.96 -7.67
N LEU A 25 -7.97 -25.97 -6.80
CA LEU A 25 -6.84 -25.05 -6.88
C LEU A 25 -5.64 -25.68 -6.16
N LEU A 26 -4.58 -26.02 -6.90
CA LEU A 26 -3.31 -26.48 -6.33
C LEU A 26 -2.33 -25.32 -6.26
N VAL A 27 -1.93 -25.00 -5.04
CA VAL A 27 -1.12 -23.84 -4.70
C VAL A 27 0.29 -24.34 -4.32
N HIS A 28 1.29 -24.01 -5.13
CA HIS A 28 2.69 -24.32 -4.83
C HIS A 28 3.22 -23.31 -3.79
N SER A 29 3.67 -23.79 -2.62
CA SER A 29 4.39 -22.94 -1.65
C SER A 29 5.80 -22.68 -2.18
N LEU A 30 6.21 -21.42 -2.18
CA LEU A 30 7.48 -20.94 -2.71
C LEU A 30 8.50 -20.62 -1.60
N ASP A 31 8.21 -20.98 -0.35
CA ASP A 31 9.00 -20.54 0.83
C ASP A 31 10.47 -21.04 0.82
N GLU A 32 10.84 -21.91 -0.12
CA GLU A 32 12.22 -22.42 -0.29
C GLU A 32 12.84 -22.14 -1.68
N GLU A 33 12.21 -21.33 -2.55
CA GLU A 33 12.72 -21.15 -3.92
C GLU A 33 13.77 -20.03 -4.05
N ASP A 34 14.91 -20.36 -4.67
CA ASP A 34 15.87 -19.37 -5.18
C ASP A 34 15.21 -18.57 -6.33
N HIS A 35 14.75 -17.37 -6.01
CA HIS A 35 14.15 -16.47 -6.99
C HIS A 35 15.20 -15.63 -7.71
N ILE A 36 14.99 -15.42 -9.00
CA ILE A 36 15.80 -14.48 -9.78
C ILE A 36 15.52 -13.08 -9.25
N ASN A 37 16.55 -12.46 -8.67
CA ASN A 37 16.54 -11.04 -8.36
C ASN A 37 17.04 -10.26 -9.58
N TYR A 38 16.13 -9.70 -10.37
CA TYR A 38 16.49 -8.87 -11.53
C TYR A 38 17.09 -7.50 -11.16
N PHE A 39 17.15 -7.18 -9.87
CA PHE A 39 17.74 -5.96 -9.29
C PHE A 39 18.84 -6.35 -8.28
N SER A 40 19.63 -7.39 -8.60
CA SER A 40 20.63 -7.96 -7.70
C SER A 40 21.81 -7.04 -7.40
N MET A 41 22.04 -6.02 -8.24
CA MET A 41 23.11 -5.04 -8.03
C MET A 41 22.65 -3.86 -7.17
N GLY A 42 21.43 -3.91 -6.63
CA GLY A 42 20.89 -2.88 -5.77
C GLY A 42 20.29 -1.70 -6.51
N GLU A 43 19.88 -1.91 -7.76
CA GLU A 43 19.33 -0.84 -8.57
C GLU A 43 17.96 -0.40 -8.05
N SER A 44 17.64 0.87 -8.32
CA SER A 44 16.31 1.40 -8.07
C SER A 44 15.26 0.55 -8.79
N PHE A 45 14.12 0.34 -8.13
CA PHE A 45 12.96 -0.30 -8.74
C PHE A 45 12.38 0.49 -9.91
N GLU A 46 12.81 1.73 -10.11
CA GLU A 46 12.47 2.52 -11.29
C GLU A 46 13.31 2.18 -12.53
N ARG A 47 14.47 1.52 -12.37
CA ARG A 47 15.34 1.11 -13.48
C ARG A 47 14.59 0.25 -14.49
N ILE A 48 14.70 0.58 -15.77
CA ILE A 48 14.20 -0.22 -16.89
C ILE A 48 15.39 -0.75 -17.67
N SER A 49 15.36 -2.00 -18.15
CA SER A 49 16.43 -2.49 -19.04
C SER A 49 16.35 -1.79 -20.41
N ASN A 50 17.50 -1.50 -21.01
CA ASN A 50 17.64 -0.81 -22.30
C ASN A 50 17.13 0.65 -22.28
N GLU A 51 17.44 1.43 -21.24
CA GLU A 51 17.01 2.84 -21.13
C GLU A 51 17.49 3.71 -22.30
N ASP A 52 18.59 3.34 -22.96
CA ASP A 52 19.12 4.02 -24.15
C ASP A 52 18.16 3.95 -25.36
N ASN A 53 17.16 3.06 -25.31
CA ASN A 53 16.14 2.88 -26.32
C ASN A 53 14.73 3.02 -25.71
N PRO A 54 14.34 4.23 -25.25
CA PRO A 54 13.06 4.43 -24.60
C PRO A 54 11.91 4.13 -25.57
N SER A 55 10.87 3.50 -25.03
CA SER A 55 9.63 3.19 -25.77
C SER A 55 8.41 3.60 -24.96
N GLN A 56 7.28 3.73 -25.66
CA GLN A 56 5.97 3.93 -25.04
C GLN A 56 5.44 2.67 -24.36
N ASN A 57 6.07 1.51 -24.57
CA ASN A 57 5.66 0.26 -23.94
C ASN A 57 6.74 -0.27 -23.00
N ILE A 58 6.31 -0.71 -21.83
CA ILE A 58 7.15 -1.40 -20.84
C ILE A 58 6.73 -2.87 -20.83
N GLY A 59 7.71 -3.74 -21.07
CA GLY A 59 7.60 -5.17 -20.91
C GLY A 59 7.95 -5.58 -19.49
N PHE A 60 7.10 -6.41 -18.91
CA PHE A 60 7.29 -7.05 -17.63
C PHE A 60 7.36 -8.56 -17.87
N LEU A 61 8.39 -9.22 -17.37
CA LEU A 61 8.59 -10.67 -17.54
C LEU A 61 8.75 -11.31 -16.16
N ARG A 62 7.93 -12.31 -15.87
CA ARG A 62 8.06 -13.16 -14.69
C ARG A 62 8.12 -14.62 -15.11
N GLN A 63 9.09 -15.34 -14.57
CA GLN A 63 9.20 -16.78 -14.70
C GLN A 63 8.47 -17.47 -13.56
N PHE A 64 7.56 -18.37 -13.88
CA PHE A 64 6.89 -19.27 -12.95
C PHE A 64 7.44 -20.68 -13.11
N LYS A 65 7.32 -21.47 -12.05
CA LYS A 65 7.85 -22.81 -11.97
C LYS A 65 6.76 -23.74 -11.44
N PHE A 66 6.62 -24.92 -12.04
CA PHE A 66 5.64 -25.94 -11.67
C PHE A 66 6.35 -27.28 -11.57
N HIS A 67 6.12 -28.01 -10.48
CA HIS A 67 6.70 -29.32 -10.28
C HIS A 67 5.93 -30.36 -11.10
N LYS A 68 6.62 -31.41 -11.57
CA LYS A 68 6.02 -32.51 -12.34
C LYS A 68 4.82 -33.14 -11.64
N ASP A 69 4.82 -33.17 -10.31
CA ASP A 69 3.73 -33.76 -9.52
C ASP A 69 2.47 -32.89 -9.52
N ASP A 70 2.58 -31.57 -9.70
CA ASP A 70 1.42 -30.67 -9.78
C ASP A 70 0.51 -31.08 -10.97
N PHE A 71 1.13 -31.52 -12.08
CA PHE A 71 0.40 -31.97 -13.26
C PHE A 71 -0.25 -33.34 -13.09
N LYS A 72 0.24 -34.19 -12.18
CA LYS A 72 -0.38 -35.50 -11.90
C LYS A 72 -1.71 -35.37 -11.17
N GLU A 73 -1.87 -34.27 -10.43
CA GLU A 73 -3.09 -33.99 -9.68
C GLU A 73 -4.24 -33.49 -10.58
N VAL A 74 -3.93 -33.10 -11.83
CA VAL A 74 -4.90 -32.69 -12.86
C VAL A 74 -5.38 -33.90 -13.65
N LYS A 75 -6.66 -34.23 -13.51
CA LYS A 75 -7.30 -35.44 -14.06
C LYS A 75 -8.38 -35.14 -15.10
N LYS A 76 -9.01 -33.97 -15.06
CA LYS A 76 -10.18 -33.66 -15.91
C LYS A 76 -10.05 -32.30 -16.59
N PRO A 77 -10.59 -32.14 -17.82
CA PRO A 77 -10.66 -30.82 -18.45
C PRO A 77 -11.38 -29.79 -17.56
N ALA A 78 -10.98 -28.53 -17.68
CA ALA A 78 -11.36 -27.37 -16.87
C ALA A 78 -10.78 -27.34 -15.44
N GLU A 79 -10.00 -28.33 -15.00
CA GLU A 79 -9.23 -28.21 -13.77
C GLU A 79 -8.08 -27.20 -13.93
N ILE A 80 -7.78 -26.46 -12.86
CA ILE A 80 -6.89 -25.29 -12.88
C ILE A 80 -5.71 -25.49 -11.92
N LEU A 81 -4.49 -25.34 -12.42
CA LEU A 81 -3.29 -25.14 -11.60
C LEU A 81 -2.97 -23.66 -11.50
N SER A 82 -2.51 -23.16 -10.35
CA SER A 82 -2.08 -21.77 -10.24
C SER A 82 -0.94 -21.62 -9.23
N PRO A 83 0.13 -20.89 -9.56
CA PRO A 83 1.13 -20.51 -8.58
C PRO A 83 0.48 -19.66 -7.49
N TYR A 84 0.98 -19.78 -6.26
CA TYR A 84 0.49 -18.97 -5.14
C TYR A 84 0.69 -17.47 -5.38
N GLU A 85 1.88 -17.13 -5.88
CA GLU A 85 2.34 -15.75 -5.98
C GLU A 85 1.97 -15.13 -7.34
N PRO A 86 1.19 -14.03 -7.38
CA PRO A 86 0.89 -13.32 -8.62
C PRO A 86 2.08 -12.52 -9.14
N MET A 87 2.06 -12.24 -10.44
CA MET A 87 2.99 -11.30 -11.07
C MET A 87 2.65 -9.85 -10.68
N LEU A 88 3.67 -9.03 -10.43
CA LEU A 88 3.51 -7.60 -10.16
C LEU A 88 4.12 -6.80 -11.30
N THR A 89 3.31 -6.02 -12.00
CA THR A 89 3.80 -4.98 -12.91
C THR A 89 3.88 -3.67 -12.13
N TYR A 90 5.09 -3.16 -11.95
CA TYR A 90 5.37 -1.96 -11.16
C TYR A 90 6.26 -0.96 -11.91
N HIS A 91 5.82 0.29 -11.94
CA HIS A 91 6.66 1.42 -12.33
C HIS A 91 6.08 2.72 -11.77
N ASN A 92 6.94 3.65 -11.39
CA ASN A 92 6.64 5.01 -10.96
C ASN A 92 5.53 5.02 -9.89
N PHE A 93 5.73 4.24 -8.83
CA PHE A 93 4.80 4.09 -7.71
C PHE A 93 3.43 3.46 -8.04
N ILE A 94 3.17 3.10 -9.30
CA ILE A 94 1.93 2.41 -9.72
C ILE A 94 2.18 0.91 -9.83
N ALA A 95 1.31 0.14 -9.19
CA ALA A 95 1.41 -1.31 -9.05
C ALA A 95 0.13 -1.98 -9.57
N ALA A 96 0.27 -3.07 -10.33
CA ALA A 96 -0.84 -3.93 -10.72
C ALA A 96 -0.45 -5.40 -10.63
N TYR A 97 -1.30 -6.19 -9.99
CA TYR A 97 -1.13 -7.63 -9.80
C TYR A 97 -1.92 -8.42 -10.85
N TRP A 98 -1.31 -9.51 -11.29
CA TRP A 98 -1.83 -10.40 -12.31
C TRP A 98 -1.75 -11.85 -11.82
N LYS A 99 -2.88 -12.56 -11.88
CA LYS A 99 -2.95 -13.99 -11.58
C LYS A 99 -2.62 -14.78 -12.84
N THR A 100 -1.69 -15.71 -12.74
CA THR A 100 -1.43 -16.72 -13.77
C THR A 100 -2.10 -18.02 -13.36
N SER A 101 -2.73 -18.72 -14.31
CA SER A 101 -3.38 -20.00 -14.09
C SER A 101 -3.20 -20.89 -15.32
N LEU A 102 -3.06 -22.20 -15.13
CA LEU A 102 -3.04 -23.20 -16.19
C LEU A 102 -4.37 -23.95 -16.17
N MET A 103 -5.11 -23.95 -17.26
CA MET A 103 -6.37 -24.68 -17.37
C MET A 103 -6.18 -25.87 -18.30
N PHE A 104 -6.49 -27.07 -17.83
CA PHE A 104 -6.42 -28.26 -18.67
C PHE A 104 -7.59 -28.33 -19.65
N THR A 105 -7.31 -28.56 -20.93
CA THR A 105 -8.31 -28.49 -21.99
C THR A 105 -8.78 -29.88 -22.42
N LYS A 106 -9.89 -29.93 -23.15
CA LYS A 106 -10.39 -31.16 -23.79
C LYS A 106 -9.42 -31.73 -24.84
N ASN A 107 -8.53 -30.90 -25.38
CA ASN A 107 -7.54 -31.31 -26.39
C ASN A 107 -6.27 -31.91 -25.77
N ASN A 108 -6.29 -32.26 -24.48
CA ASN A 108 -5.12 -32.74 -23.74
C ASN A 108 -3.93 -31.76 -23.73
N THR A 109 -4.23 -30.46 -23.72
CA THR A 109 -3.25 -29.36 -23.59
C THR A 109 -3.57 -28.54 -22.35
N PHE A 110 -2.69 -27.61 -21.97
CA PHE A 110 -3.00 -26.56 -21.01
C PHE A 110 -3.00 -25.20 -21.69
N ASP A 111 -4.07 -24.45 -21.44
CA ASP A 111 -4.17 -23.02 -21.72
C ASP A 111 -3.57 -22.25 -20.55
N VAL A 112 -2.92 -21.12 -20.84
CA VAL A 112 -2.43 -20.20 -19.82
C VAL A 112 -3.38 -19.01 -19.76
N ILE A 113 -3.96 -18.79 -18.58
CA ILE A 113 -4.87 -17.70 -18.28
C ILE A 113 -4.14 -16.68 -17.43
N VAL A 114 -4.11 -15.42 -17.89
CA VAL A 114 -3.56 -14.27 -17.18
C VAL A 114 -4.70 -13.30 -16.89
N SER A 115 -5.01 -13.10 -15.60
CA SER A 115 -6.14 -12.28 -15.16
C SER A 115 -5.66 -11.08 -14.35
N TYR A 116 -6.16 -9.89 -14.67
CA TYR A 116 -5.94 -8.71 -13.83
C TYR A 116 -6.62 -8.89 -12.47
N ILE A 117 -5.84 -8.76 -11.38
CA ILE A 117 -6.36 -8.82 -10.00
C ILE A 117 -6.72 -7.41 -9.52
N GLY A 118 -5.83 -6.45 -9.72
CA GLY A 118 -5.97 -5.12 -9.14
C GLY A 118 -4.66 -4.55 -8.61
N PRO A 119 -4.72 -3.42 -7.88
CA PRO A 119 -3.56 -2.82 -7.23
C PRO A 119 -3.06 -3.59 -5.99
N THR A 120 -3.77 -4.61 -5.52
CA THR A 120 -3.38 -5.45 -4.38
C THR A 120 -3.32 -6.93 -4.76
N LYS A 121 -2.45 -7.69 -4.07
CA LYS A 121 -2.22 -9.13 -4.29
C LYS A 121 -3.50 -9.96 -4.13
N LYS A 122 -4.34 -9.61 -3.16
CA LYS A 122 -5.63 -10.24 -2.87
C LYS A 122 -6.67 -9.14 -2.60
N MET A 123 -7.92 -9.37 -2.98
CA MET A 123 -9.05 -8.61 -2.43
C MET A 123 -9.35 -9.18 -1.05
N THR A 124 -8.85 -8.52 -0.01
CA THR A 124 -9.22 -8.83 1.37
C THR A 124 -10.54 -8.16 1.70
N ASP A 125 -11.36 -8.83 2.50
CA ASP A 125 -12.56 -8.20 3.07
C ASP A 125 -12.19 -6.89 3.77
N ILE A 126 -13.01 -5.88 3.54
CA ILE A 126 -12.84 -4.57 4.16
C ILE A 126 -13.24 -4.72 5.65
N PRO A 127 -12.32 -4.50 6.60
CA PRO A 127 -12.63 -4.66 8.02
C PRO A 127 -13.80 -3.79 8.43
N LYS A 128 -14.62 -4.27 9.36
CA LYS A 128 -15.75 -3.49 9.90
C LYS A 128 -15.23 -2.17 10.49
N GLY A 129 -15.82 -1.06 10.08
CA GLY A 129 -15.43 0.29 10.52
C GLY A 129 -14.27 0.91 9.73
N ALA A 130 -13.76 0.25 8.70
CA ALA A 130 -12.81 0.86 7.78
C ALA A 130 -13.45 1.99 6.95
N LEU A 131 -12.62 2.94 6.50
CA LEU A 131 -13.06 4.02 5.62
C LEU A 131 -13.21 3.56 4.16
N GLY A 132 -12.55 2.45 3.82
CA GLY A 132 -12.57 1.88 2.49
C GLY A 132 -11.42 0.90 2.30
N SER A 133 -11.16 0.58 1.03
CA SER A 133 -10.02 -0.24 0.63
C SER A 133 -8.69 0.50 0.78
N ASN A 134 -7.64 -0.21 1.17
CA ASN A 134 -6.27 0.31 1.29
C ASN A 134 -5.53 0.40 -0.06
N PHE A 135 -6.25 0.76 -1.13
CA PHE A 135 -5.70 0.93 -2.48
C PHE A 135 -6.42 2.04 -3.25
N PHE A 136 -5.80 2.47 -4.35
CA PHE A 136 -6.32 3.50 -5.24
C PHE A 136 -7.70 3.13 -5.78
N SER A 137 -8.76 3.71 -5.22
CA SER A 137 -10.15 3.42 -5.64
C SER A 137 -10.44 3.75 -7.10
N LYS A 138 -9.58 4.53 -7.76
CA LYS A 138 -9.69 4.93 -9.16
C LYS A 138 -8.75 4.20 -10.11
N GLN A 139 -7.84 3.35 -9.61
CA GLN A 139 -6.95 2.62 -10.50
C GLN A 139 -7.74 1.51 -11.19
N THR A 140 -7.97 1.70 -12.48
CA THR A 140 -8.65 0.74 -13.34
C THR A 140 -7.62 -0.18 -14.01
N PRO A 141 -8.04 -1.34 -14.55
CA PRO A 141 -7.15 -2.15 -15.38
C PRO A 141 -6.60 -1.35 -16.57
N PRO A 142 -5.39 -1.66 -17.08
CA PRO A 142 -4.92 -1.11 -18.34
C PRO A 142 -5.94 -1.32 -19.47
N SER A 143 -6.09 -0.33 -20.36
CA SER A 143 -7.05 -0.37 -21.47
C SER A 143 -6.87 -1.61 -22.35
N SER A 144 -5.62 -1.92 -22.66
CA SER A 144 -5.18 -3.14 -23.34
C SER A 144 -3.78 -3.52 -22.88
N ILE A 145 -3.47 -4.81 -22.90
CA ILE A 145 -2.10 -5.31 -22.84
C ILE A 145 -1.80 -6.13 -24.10
N LYS A 146 -0.51 -6.24 -24.43
CA LYS A 146 0.01 -7.31 -25.28
C LYS A 146 0.83 -8.26 -24.40
N GLY A 147 1.17 -9.43 -24.91
CA GLY A 147 2.06 -10.31 -24.17
C GLY A 147 2.19 -11.68 -24.82
N SER A 148 3.13 -12.45 -24.31
CA SER A 148 3.36 -13.83 -24.73
C SER A 148 3.70 -14.71 -23.55
N VAL A 149 3.53 -16.00 -23.76
CA VAL A 149 3.86 -17.03 -22.79
C VAL A 149 4.80 -18.02 -23.45
N LYS A 150 5.94 -18.28 -22.82
CA LYS A 150 6.90 -19.30 -23.23
C LYS A 150 6.90 -20.42 -22.21
N VAL A 151 6.94 -21.66 -22.69
CA VAL A 151 7.04 -22.86 -21.84
C VAL A 151 8.32 -23.61 -22.16
N GLY A 152 8.97 -24.15 -21.14
CA GLY A 152 10.21 -24.90 -21.33
C GLY A 152 10.82 -25.44 -20.05
N TYR A 153 12.12 -25.66 -20.11
CA TYR A 153 12.95 -26.18 -19.03
C TYR A 153 14.25 -25.38 -18.89
N LYS A 154 15.01 -25.63 -17.83
CA LYS A 154 16.33 -25.02 -17.63
C LYS A 154 17.44 -26.05 -17.74
N ILE A 155 18.51 -25.70 -18.45
CA ILE A 155 19.81 -26.40 -18.42
C ILE A 155 20.86 -25.37 -18.04
N ASN A 156 21.64 -25.63 -16.97
CA ASN A 156 22.70 -24.73 -16.51
C ASN A 156 22.25 -23.25 -16.37
N ASN A 157 21.05 -23.03 -15.81
CA ASN A 157 20.39 -21.72 -15.67
C ASN A 157 19.98 -21.00 -16.98
N LEU A 158 20.20 -21.60 -18.16
CA LEU A 158 19.66 -21.12 -19.43
C LEU A 158 18.27 -21.70 -19.64
N PHE A 159 17.31 -20.84 -20.03
CA PHE A 159 15.94 -21.23 -20.30
C PHE A 159 15.78 -21.63 -21.78
N GLU A 160 15.51 -22.90 -22.02
CA GLU A 160 15.22 -23.47 -23.34
C GLU A 160 13.71 -23.65 -23.46
N TYR A 161 13.10 -23.08 -24.51
CA TYR A 161 11.65 -23.09 -24.68
C TYR A 161 11.20 -24.07 -25.77
N CYS A 162 10.17 -24.85 -25.47
CA CYS A 162 9.55 -25.81 -26.39
C CYS A 162 8.39 -25.19 -27.19
N GLY A 163 7.88 -24.03 -26.75
CA GLY A 163 6.78 -23.32 -27.39
C GLY A 163 6.62 -21.88 -26.89
N GLU A 164 6.06 -21.04 -27.75
CA GLU A 164 5.67 -19.66 -27.46
C GLU A 164 4.28 -19.38 -28.04
N GLU A 165 3.40 -18.80 -27.24
CA GLU A 165 2.05 -18.43 -27.65
C GLU A 165 1.73 -17.00 -27.22
N GLN A 166 0.92 -16.29 -28.00
CA GLN A 166 0.52 -14.91 -27.71
C GLN A 166 -0.71 -14.87 -26.78
N LEU A 167 -0.73 -13.88 -25.89
CA LEU A 167 -1.89 -13.59 -25.06
C LEU A 167 -2.98 -12.89 -25.88
N THR A 168 -4.18 -13.45 -25.86
CA THR A 168 -5.37 -12.90 -26.53
C THR A 168 -6.45 -12.52 -25.51
N PRO A 169 -7.12 -11.37 -25.65
CA PRO A 169 -8.16 -10.95 -24.71
C PRO A 169 -9.38 -11.89 -24.77
N MET A 170 -9.91 -12.24 -23.59
CA MET A 170 -11.09 -13.10 -23.45
C MET A 170 -12.15 -12.41 -22.58
N GLY A 171 -13.36 -12.27 -23.12
CA GLY A 171 -14.51 -11.71 -22.41
C GLY A 171 -14.52 -10.18 -22.27
N THR A 172 -15.52 -9.66 -21.56
CA THR A 172 -15.79 -8.21 -21.45
C THR A 172 -15.76 -7.66 -20.02
N THR A 173 -16.01 -8.47 -18.98
CA THR A 173 -16.19 -7.99 -17.60
C THR A 173 -14.94 -7.99 -16.74
N VAL A 174 -14.09 -9.01 -16.85
CA VAL A 174 -12.78 -9.07 -16.20
C VAL A 174 -11.73 -9.06 -17.31
N LYS A 175 -10.68 -8.23 -17.17
CA LYS A 175 -9.57 -8.21 -18.14
C LYS A 175 -8.77 -9.50 -18.00
N VAL A 176 -9.21 -10.52 -18.73
CA VAL A 176 -8.61 -11.84 -18.82
C VAL A 176 -7.97 -11.98 -20.19
N TYR A 177 -6.79 -12.57 -20.21
CA TYR A 177 -6.03 -12.86 -21.42
C TYR A 177 -5.65 -14.33 -21.41
N VAL A 178 -5.76 -14.99 -22.56
CA VAL A 178 -5.51 -16.41 -22.71
C VAL A 178 -4.51 -16.64 -23.83
N ALA A 179 -3.48 -17.42 -23.51
CA ALA A 179 -2.66 -18.09 -24.52
C ALA A 179 -3.16 -19.54 -24.58
N SER A 180 -3.65 -19.95 -25.76
CA SER A 180 -4.29 -21.27 -25.92
C SER A 180 -3.28 -22.34 -26.31
N ASN A 181 -3.46 -23.56 -25.84
CA ASN A 181 -2.67 -24.75 -26.16
C ASN A 181 -1.16 -24.60 -25.92
N VAL A 182 -0.78 -23.79 -24.93
CA VAL A 182 0.64 -23.47 -24.63
C VAL A 182 1.41 -24.73 -24.27
N ILE A 183 0.85 -25.57 -23.39
CA ILE A 183 1.54 -26.75 -22.87
C ILE A 183 0.89 -28.00 -23.46
N LYS A 184 1.59 -28.65 -24.41
CA LYS A 184 1.17 -29.93 -24.97
C LYS A 184 1.72 -31.07 -24.12
N LYS A 185 0.94 -32.13 -23.89
CA LYS A 185 1.43 -33.33 -23.18
C LYS A 185 2.71 -33.91 -23.78
N SER A 186 2.90 -33.80 -25.11
CA SER A 186 4.12 -34.23 -25.79
C SER A 186 5.39 -33.52 -25.30
N TYR A 187 5.27 -32.33 -24.72
CA TYR A 187 6.41 -31.59 -24.16
C TYR A 187 6.85 -32.14 -22.80
N PHE A 188 6.01 -32.90 -22.09
CA PHE A 188 6.32 -33.36 -20.74
C PHE A 188 7.52 -34.30 -20.69
N ASP A 189 7.63 -35.23 -21.63
CA ASP A 189 8.75 -36.17 -21.66
C ASP A 189 10.08 -35.43 -21.90
N GLU A 190 10.08 -34.40 -22.75
CA GLU A 190 11.25 -33.57 -23.03
C GLU A 190 11.62 -32.68 -21.84
N ILE A 191 10.64 -31.96 -21.28
CA ILE A 191 10.83 -31.05 -20.15
C ILE A 191 11.31 -31.82 -18.92
N PHE A 192 10.59 -32.89 -18.54
CA PHE A 192 10.86 -33.61 -17.30
C PHE A 192 12.03 -34.60 -17.39
N LYS A 193 12.59 -34.80 -18.59
CA LYS A 193 13.88 -35.49 -18.74
C LYS A 193 15.04 -34.64 -18.23
N ASN A 194 14.92 -33.31 -18.29
CA ASN A 194 15.98 -32.37 -17.92
C ASN A 194 15.87 -31.86 -16.47
N GLY A 195 14.79 -32.22 -15.76
CA GLY A 195 14.60 -31.87 -14.35
C GLY A 195 13.16 -32.08 -13.90
N ASP A 196 12.88 -31.79 -12.63
CA ASP A 196 11.55 -32.03 -12.07
C ASP A 196 10.55 -30.88 -12.31
N PHE A 197 10.96 -29.85 -13.04
CA PHE A 197 10.22 -28.60 -13.12
C PHE A 197 10.01 -28.12 -14.55
N LEU A 198 8.78 -27.69 -14.81
CA LEU A 198 8.38 -26.92 -15.99
C LEU A 198 8.47 -25.44 -15.65
N TYR A 199 9.08 -24.66 -16.54
CA TYR A 199 9.20 -23.21 -16.42
C TYR A 199 8.27 -22.51 -17.41
N LEU A 200 7.62 -21.46 -16.93
CA LEU A 200 6.66 -20.66 -17.67
C LEU A 200 7.03 -19.18 -17.59
N ASP A 201 7.55 -18.65 -18.69
CA ASP A 201 7.88 -17.23 -18.84
C ASP A 201 6.65 -16.48 -19.32
N VAL A 202 6.08 -15.64 -18.45
CA VAL A 202 4.92 -14.81 -18.79
C VAL A 202 5.39 -13.37 -18.99
N LYS A 203 5.21 -12.86 -20.22
CA LYS A 203 5.50 -11.47 -20.58
C LYS A 203 4.21 -10.67 -20.74
N ILE A 204 4.10 -9.56 -20.02
CA ILE A 204 3.01 -8.58 -20.15
C ILE A 204 3.61 -7.25 -20.62
N ILE A 205 3.03 -6.65 -21.65
CA ILE A 205 3.45 -5.36 -22.21
C ILE A 205 2.33 -4.35 -21.98
N ILE A 206 2.67 -3.27 -21.27
CA ILE A 206 1.74 -2.21 -20.87
C ILE A 206 2.27 -0.87 -21.38
N ASN A 207 1.38 -0.03 -21.89
CA ASN A 207 1.72 1.34 -22.24
C ASN A 207 2.17 2.11 -20.99
N LYS A 208 3.27 2.87 -21.12
CA LYS A 208 3.92 3.61 -20.04
C LYS A 208 2.99 4.62 -19.35
N ASP A 209 2.04 5.22 -20.07
CA ASP A 209 1.10 6.22 -19.54
C ASP A 209 0.20 5.66 -18.42
N TYR A 210 0.00 4.33 -18.39
CA TYR A 210 -0.70 3.66 -17.28
C TYR A 210 -0.01 3.91 -15.92
N PHE A 211 1.31 4.07 -15.92
CA PHE A 211 2.12 4.25 -14.72
C PHE A 211 2.36 5.73 -14.37
N ASN A 212 1.55 6.65 -14.89
CA ASN A 212 1.68 8.04 -14.53
C ASN A 212 1.07 8.31 -13.14
N ILE A 213 1.93 8.48 -12.13
CA ILE A 213 1.54 8.78 -10.74
C ILE A 213 0.78 10.11 -10.61
N ASP A 214 1.01 11.06 -11.51
CA ASP A 214 0.36 12.38 -11.50
C ASP A 214 -1.15 12.28 -11.78
N ASN A 215 -1.62 11.16 -12.33
CA ASN A 215 -3.06 10.89 -12.47
C ASN A 215 -3.74 10.64 -11.11
N PHE A 216 -2.96 10.31 -10.07
CA PHE A 216 -3.44 9.98 -8.72
C PHE A 216 -3.07 11.02 -7.68
N VAL A 217 -1.93 11.70 -7.88
CA VAL A 217 -1.47 12.81 -7.05
C VAL A 217 -2.17 14.09 -7.52
N LYS A 218 -2.80 14.78 -6.59
CA LYS A 218 -3.36 16.11 -6.80
C LYS A 218 -2.59 17.09 -5.94
N ASN A 219 -2.60 18.36 -6.34
CA ASN A 219 -2.20 19.42 -5.43
C ASN A 219 -3.10 19.36 -4.21
N ALA A 220 -2.50 19.15 -3.03
CA ALA A 220 -3.17 19.26 -1.77
C ALA A 220 -3.38 20.74 -1.44
N LEU A 221 -4.20 21.42 -2.24
CA LEU A 221 -4.66 22.75 -1.90
C LEU A 221 -5.70 22.57 -0.79
N GLY A 222 -5.38 23.08 0.40
CA GLY A 222 -6.33 23.17 1.48
C GLY A 222 -7.58 23.87 0.98
N THR A 223 -8.75 23.29 1.22
CA THR A 223 -10.04 23.95 0.93
C THR A 223 -10.40 24.98 1.99
N GLY A 224 -9.41 25.43 2.77
CA GLY A 224 -9.59 26.43 3.80
C GLY A 224 -10.15 27.71 3.20
N THR A 225 -11.08 28.30 3.93
CA THR A 225 -11.71 29.56 3.52
C THR A 225 -10.90 30.77 3.97
N GLY A 226 -9.85 30.56 4.79
CA GLY A 226 -9.09 31.63 5.46
C GLY A 226 -9.94 32.48 6.41
N LYS A 227 -11.22 32.12 6.64
CA LYS A 227 -12.25 33.03 7.17
C LYS A 227 -11.93 33.58 8.57
N ASN A 228 -11.24 32.80 9.40
CA ASN A 228 -10.93 33.18 10.78
C ASN A 228 -9.42 33.17 11.10
N GLU A 229 -8.54 33.34 10.10
CA GLU A 229 -7.08 33.24 10.30
C GLU A 229 -6.53 34.16 11.40
N MET A 230 -6.95 35.43 11.43
CA MET A 230 -6.50 36.37 12.47
C MET A 230 -6.94 35.92 13.87
N THR A 231 -8.18 35.43 14.01
CA THR A 231 -8.68 34.90 15.29
C THR A 231 -7.96 33.62 15.68
N LEU A 232 -7.69 32.73 14.72
CA LEU A 232 -6.91 31.51 14.95
C LEU A 232 -5.52 31.84 15.48
N ALA A 233 -4.81 32.82 14.91
CA ALA A 233 -3.48 33.20 15.37
C ALA A 233 -3.47 33.58 16.87
N THR A 234 -4.49 34.31 17.32
CA THR A 234 -4.68 34.67 18.73
C THR A 234 -4.95 33.44 19.61
N VAL A 235 -5.83 32.54 19.16
CA VAL A 235 -6.14 31.28 19.86
C VAL A 235 -4.87 30.44 20.01
N LEU A 236 -4.06 30.31 18.95
CA LEU A 236 -2.82 29.53 18.94
C LEU A 236 -1.71 30.14 19.82
N ARG A 237 -1.78 31.44 20.14
CA ARG A 237 -0.91 32.10 21.13
C ARG A 237 -1.37 31.89 22.57
N LYS A 238 -2.56 31.31 22.77
CA LYS A 238 -3.15 31.03 24.09
C LYS A 238 -3.47 32.31 24.87
N GLU A 239 -3.71 33.41 24.15
CA GLU A 239 -4.06 34.70 24.73
C GLU A 239 -5.57 34.74 25.02
N LYS A 240 -5.95 35.08 26.27
CA LYS A 240 -7.35 35.26 26.63
C LYS A 240 -7.81 36.66 26.25
N HIS A 241 -8.81 36.75 25.38
CA HIS A 241 -9.50 38.00 25.04
C HIS A 241 -10.93 38.01 25.57
N GLU A 242 -11.53 39.20 25.69
CA GLU A 242 -12.91 39.36 26.18
C GLU A 242 -13.94 38.55 25.38
N LYS A 243 -13.68 38.30 24.09
CA LYS A 243 -14.57 37.54 23.22
C LYS A 243 -14.44 36.03 23.35
N CYS A 244 -13.41 35.53 24.04
CA CYS A 244 -13.25 34.09 24.26
C CYS A 244 -14.22 33.64 25.35
N ASP A 245 -15.12 32.71 25.01
CA ASP A 245 -16.26 32.29 25.84
C ASP A 245 -16.18 30.81 26.24
N PHE A 246 -15.07 30.14 25.94
CA PHE A 246 -14.83 28.74 26.28
C PHE A 246 -13.33 28.41 26.33
N VAL A 247 -12.98 27.28 26.95
CA VAL A 247 -11.59 26.83 27.10
C VAL A 247 -11.41 25.38 26.64
N PHE A 248 -10.42 25.14 25.78
CA PHE A 248 -9.93 23.81 25.47
C PHE A 248 -8.62 23.56 26.22
N THR A 249 -8.56 22.50 27.01
CA THR A 249 -7.36 22.09 27.72
C THR A 249 -6.81 20.82 27.12
N VAL A 250 -5.50 20.75 26.93
CA VAL A 250 -4.80 19.52 26.55
C VAL A 250 -3.87 19.07 27.65
N GLY A 251 -3.48 17.79 27.63
CA GLY A 251 -2.55 17.20 28.59
C GLY A 251 -3.20 16.67 29.87
N GLU A 252 -2.38 16.03 30.70
CA GLU A 252 -2.81 15.43 31.95
C GLU A 252 -2.40 16.32 33.12
N VAL A 253 -3.37 16.73 33.94
CA VAL A 253 -3.12 17.50 35.16
C VAL A 253 -2.08 16.80 36.05
N SER A 254 -2.12 15.47 36.11
CA SER A 254 -1.18 14.66 36.90
C SER A 254 0.28 14.76 36.45
N LYS A 255 0.54 15.13 35.20
CA LYS A 255 1.89 15.33 34.64
C LYS A 255 2.32 16.80 34.63
N ASN A 256 1.48 17.70 35.19
CA ASN A 256 1.68 19.14 35.21
C ASN A 256 2.06 19.73 33.83
N ASN A 257 1.49 19.16 32.77
CA ASN A 257 1.77 19.51 31.37
C ASN A 257 0.51 20.02 30.65
N THR A 258 -0.45 20.54 31.41
CA THR A 258 -1.70 21.04 30.85
C THR A 258 -1.52 22.37 30.16
N VAL A 259 -2.13 22.53 28.99
CA VAL A 259 -2.09 23.76 28.22
C VAL A 259 -3.52 24.17 27.86
N ASP A 260 -3.85 25.43 28.14
CA ASP A 260 -5.16 26.00 27.87
C ASP A 260 -5.14 26.83 26.58
N PHE A 261 -6.17 26.63 25.76
CA PHE A 261 -6.50 27.42 24.59
C PHE A 261 -7.85 28.10 24.83
N PHE A 262 -7.87 29.43 24.76
CA PHE A 262 -9.10 30.22 24.90
C PHE A 262 -9.77 30.31 23.53
N VAL A 263 -10.99 29.80 23.41
CA VAL A 263 -11.67 29.57 22.13
C VAL A 263 -13.04 30.27 22.08
N HIS A 264 -13.65 30.25 20.89
CA HIS A 264 -14.90 30.94 20.57
C HIS A 264 -15.98 29.93 20.17
N LYS A 265 -17.04 29.79 20.99
CA LYS A 265 -18.15 28.87 20.73
C LYS A 265 -18.80 29.10 19.38
N SER A 266 -19.00 30.37 19.01
CA SER A 266 -19.71 30.77 17.79
C SER A 266 -19.01 30.31 16.50
N ILE A 267 -17.67 30.32 16.48
CA ILE A 267 -16.87 29.84 15.34
C ILE A 267 -16.86 28.31 15.32
N LEU A 268 -16.52 27.70 16.46
CA LEU A 268 -16.40 26.25 16.58
C LEU A 268 -17.72 25.51 16.33
N SER A 269 -18.87 26.12 16.66
CA SER A 269 -20.19 25.55 16.38
C SER A 269 -20.50 25.44 14.89
N GLN A 270 -19.89 26.31 14.05
CA GLN A 270 -20.11 26.28 12.60
C GLN A 270 -19.36 25.13 11.94
N SER A 271 -18.17 24.79 12.45
CA SER A 271 -17.31 23.73 11.91
C SER A 271 -17.57 22.36 12.54
N SER A 272 -18.22 22.30 13.70
CA SER A 272 -18.48 21.07 14.43
C SER A 272 -19.91 21.02 15.00
N PRO A 273 -20.80 20.18 14.43
CA PRO A 273 -22.13 19.92 14.99
C PRO A 273 -22.06 19.35 16.42
N THR A 274 -21.05 18.53 16.71
CA THR A 274 -20.82 17.96 18.05
C THR A 274 -20.51 19.06 19.06
N LEU A 275 -19.62 20.00 18.73
CA LEU A 275 -19.32 21.13 19.61
C LEU A 275 -20.52 22.05 19.78
N ALA A 276 -21.29 22.32 18.72
CA ALA A 276 -22.54 23.08 18.83
C ALA A 276 -23.50 22.45 19.86
N ASN A 277 -23.66 21.13 19.81
CA ASN A 277 -24.46 20.39 20.79
C ASN A 277 -23.88 20.49 22.20
N ILE A 278 -22.57 20.31 22.36
CA ILE A 278 -21.90 20.41 23.67
C ILE A 278 -22.10 21.80 24.28
N PHE A 279 -21.92 22.87 23.49
CA PHE A 279 -22.03 24.24 23.98
C PHE A 279 -23.47 24.64 24.33
N SER A 280 -24.46 23.99 23.73
CA SER A 280 -25.88 24.16 24.09
C SER A 280 -26.27 23.40 25.36
N GLY A 281 -25.48 22.40 25.76
CA GLY A 281 -25.77 21.53 26.89
C GLY A 281 -25.22 22.04 28.22
N THR A 282 -25.82 21.59 29.32
CA THR A 282 -25.41 21.92 30.70
C THR A 282 -24.85 20.71 31.45
N LYS A 283 -24.56 19.60 30.75
CA LYS A 283 -24.11 18.35 31.37
C LYS A 283 -22.59 18.22 31.32
N THR A 284 -21.99 18.03 32.48
CA THR A 284 -20.62 17.53 32.60
C THR A 284 -20.58 16.06 32.20
N PHE A 285 -19.63 15.69 31.34
CA PHE A 285 -19.53 14.36 30.76
C PHE A 285 -18.07 13.96 30.60
N LYS A 286 -17.72 12.73 30.92
CA LYS A 286 -16.35 12.22 30.87
C LYS A 286 -16.29 10.94 30.06
N THR A 287 -15.34 10.89 29.14
CA THR A 287 -14.94 9.70 28.38
C THR A 287 -13.43 9.50 28.49
N ASP A 288 -12.91 8.45 27.86
CA ASP A 288 -11.49 8.29 27.59
C ASP A 288 -10.94 9.38 26.65
N GLN A 289 -11.80 9.96 25.79
CA GLN A 289 -11.41 10.90 24.74
C GLN A 289 -11.48 12.38 25.13
N LEU A 290 -12.45 12.74 25.97
CA LEU A 290 -12.69 14.11 26.40
C LEU A 290 -13.44 14.17 27.73
N CYS A 291 -13.23 15.25 28.46
CA CYS A 291 -13.97 15.60 29.67
C CYS A 291 -14.56 17.00 29.53
N ILE A 292 -15.89 17.10 29.49
CA ILE A 292 -16.64 18.34 29.43
C ILE A 292 -16.94 18.78 30.87
N ILE A 293 -16.51 19.97 31.25
CA ILE A 293 -16.79 20.60 32.54
C ILE A 293 -17.68 21.81 32.28
N SER A 294 -18.98 21.60 32.38
CA SER A 294 -20.00 22.56 31.97
C SER A 294 -19.96 23.87 32.76
N ASN A 295 -19.78 23.78 34.09
CA ASN A 295 -19.69 24.93 35.00
C ASN A 295 -18.43 25.79 34.76
N GLU A 296 -17.39 25.24 34.12
CA GLU A 296 -16.16 25.95 33.80
C GLU A 296 -16.12 26.41 32.33
N ASN A 297 -17.13 26.11 31.53
CA ASN A 297 -17.09 26.32 30.08
C ASN A 297 -15.81 25.72 29.47
N ARG A 298 -15.51 24.46 29.83
CA ARG A 298 -14.24 23.81 29.49
C ARG A 298 -14.43 22.43 28.89
N ILE A 299 -13.60 22.07 27.91
CA ILE A 299 -13.37 20.69 27.48
C ILE A 299 -11.89 20.36 27.68
N ILE A 300 -11.61 19.20 28.28
CA ILE A 300 -10.26 18.68 28.49
C ILE A 300 -10.04 17.48 27.56
N PHE A 301 -8.92 17.49 26.84
CA PHE A 301 -8.45 16.43 25.95
C PHE A 301 -7.14 15.84 26.52
N PRO A 302 -7.23 14.84 27.42
CA PRO A 302 -6.13 14.49 28.31
C PRO A 302 -4.89 13.90 27.61
N PHE A 303 -5.07 13.18 26.50
CA PHE A 303 -3.97 12.52 25.75
C PHE A 303 -3.46 13.33 24.56
N LEU A 304 -4.04 14.49 24.26
CA LEU A 304 -3.54 15.35 23.21
C LEU A 304 -2.35 16.17 23.71
N SER A 305 -1.36 16.36 22.86
CA SER A 305 -0.30 17.35 23.07
C SER A 305 -0.74 18.74 22.60
N GLU A 306 0.03 19.77 22.96
CA GLU A 306 -0.16 21.13 22.45
C GLU A 306 -0.18 21.14 20.90
N ASN A 307 0.78 20.48 20.26
CA ASN A 307 0.86 20.42 18.80
C ASN A 307 -0.36 19.73 18.17
N ASP A 308 -0.87 18.67 18.80
CA ASP A 308 -2.05 17.96 18.30
C ASP A 308 -3.27 18.89 18.27
N MET A 309 -3.44 19.71 19.32
CA MET A 309 -4.54 20.66 19.40
C MET A 309 -4.37 21.87 18.49
N ARG A 310 -3.14 22.37 18.29
CA ARG A 310 -2.89 23.45 17.33
C ARG A 310 -3.42 23.07 15.95
N MET A 311 -3.11 21.87 15.48
CA MET A 311 -3.62 21.36 14.20
C MET A 311 -5.16 21.18 14.18
N ILE A 312 -5.76 20.63 15.25
CA ILE A 312 -7.22 20.49 15.32
C ILE A 312 -7.90 21.88 15.28
N LEU A 313 -7.37 22.85 16.01
CA LEU A 313 -7.88 24.22 16.01
C LEU A 313 -7.67 24.91 14.66
N THR A 314 -6.54 24.70 13.99
CA THR A 314 -6.32 25.19 12.62
C THR A 314 -7.47 24.75 11.71
N TYR A 315 -7.76 23.44 11.69
CA TYR A 315 -8.89 22.93 10.90
C TYR A 315 -10.23 23.54 11.32
N LEU A 316 -10.54 23.58 12.61
CA LEU A 316 -11.84 24.06 13.09
C LEU A 316 -12.07 25.56 12.83
N TYR A 317 -11.02 26.37 12.70
CA TYR A 317 -11.13 27.82 12.49
C TYR A 317 -10.98 28.23 11.02
N SER A 318 -10.02 27.69 10.28
CA SER A 318 -9.76 28.10 8.88
C SER A 318 -10.28 27.10 7.85
N GLY A 319 -10.48 25.84 8.26
CA GLY A 319 -10.73 24.72 7.35
C GLY A 319 -9.46 24.13 6.75
N ASP A 320 -8.28 24.65 7.11
CA ASP A 320 -7.01 24.12 6.62
C ASP A 320 -6.67 22.80 7.29
N VAL A 321 -6.19 21.87 6.48
CA VAL A 321 -5.77 20.55 6.93
C VAL A 321 -4.25 20.52 6.98
N GLU A 322 -3.68 20.24 8.14
CA GLU A 322 -2.24 20.02 8.31
C GLU A 322 -1.96 18.55 8.64
N LEU A 323 -0.76 18.06 8.29
CA LEU A 323 -0.33 16.71 8.66
C LEU A 323 -0.02 16.62 10.16
N PRO A 324 -0.57 15.63 10.87
CA PRO A 324 -0.14 15.31 12.23
C PRO A 324 1.34 14.93 12.27
N LYS A 325 1.95 15.03 13.45
CA LYS A 325 3.20 14.31 13.73
C LYS A 325 2.98 12.80 13.54
N PHE A 326 4.02 12.09 13.13
CA PHE A 326 3.92 10.70 12.70
C PHE A 326 3.34 9.75 13.76
N ASP A 327 3.56 10.04 15.04
CA ASP A 327 3.08 9.29 16.21
C ASP A 327 1.70 9.75 16.72
N SER A 328 1.07 10.69 16.01
CA SER A 328 -0.11 11.41 16.50
C SER A 328 -1.38 11.20 15.66
N TYR A 329 -1.27 10.52 14.52
CA TYR A 329 -2.40 10.21 13.62
C TYR A 329 -3.58 9.53 14.32
N ALA A 330 -3.32 8.51 15.14
CA ALA A 330 -4.39 7.79 15.84
C ALA A 330 -5.12 8.70 16.85
N LYS A 331 -4.36 9.48 17.64
CA LYS A 331 -4.90 10.38 18.67
C LYS A 331 -5.74 11.48 18.05
N VAL A 332 -5.18 12.16 17.04
CA VAL A 332 -5.83 13.26 16.34
C VAL A 332 -7.04 12.75 15.55
N GLY A 333 -6.87 11.67 14.79
CA GLY A 333 -7.96 11.08 14.00
C GLY A 333 -9.14 10.66 14.86
N ARG A 334 -8.87 10.11 16.06
CA ARG A 334 -9.91 9.77 17.04
C ARG A 334 -10.69 11.01 17.49
N VAL A 335 -10.00 12.09 17.85
CA VAL A 335 -10.67 13.35 18.26
C VAL A 335 -11.42 13.99 17.10
N LEU A 336 -10.83 14.08 15.91
CA LEU A 336 -11.52 14.61 14.73
C LEU A 336 -12.78 13.79 14.40
N SER A 337 -12.72 12.46 14.52
CA SER A 337 -13.89 11.61 14.26
C SER A 337 -15.09 11.87 15.18
N LEU A 338 -14.85 12.46 16.36
CA LEU A 338 -15.88 12.89 17.29
C LEU A 338 -16.36 14.31 17.00
N LEU A 339 -15.46 15.21 16.59
CA LEU A 339 -15.76 16.63 16.42
C LEU A 339 -16.41 16.94 15.07
N VAL A 340 -15.99 16.30 13.98
CA VAL A 340 -16.40 16.70 12.62
C VAL A 340 -17.39 15.70 12.02
N SER A 341 -18.13 16.13 11.00
CA SER A 341 -19.01 15.23 10.25
C SER A 341 -18.19 14.15 9.52
N LYS A 342 -18.84 13.03 9.18
CA LYS A 342 -18.20 11.94 8.44
C LYS A 342 -17.62 12.42 7.10
N ASP A 343 -18.33 13.28 6.37
CA ASP A 343 -17.88 13.78 5.07
C ASP A 343 -16.63 14.65 5.20
N ASN A 344 -16.62 15.54 6.20
CA ASN A 344 -15.45 16.35 6.53
C ASN A 344 -14.27 15.48 6.94
N LEU A 345 -14.49 14.45 7.75
CA LEU A 345 -13.45 13.52 8.17
C LEU A 345 -12.82 12.79 6.98
N LEU A 346 -13.63 12.33 6.03
CA LEU A 346 -13.14 11.67 4.81
C LEU A 346 -12.31 12.62 3.94
N ASP A 347 -12.72 13.89 3.85
CA ASP A 347 -11.95 14.89 3.10
C ASP A 347 -10.62 15.23 3.80
N ILE A 348 -10.59 15.33 5.12
CA ILE A 348 -9.35 15.49 5.90
C ILE A 348 -8.38 14.34 5.59
N PHE A 349 -8.82 13.08 5.65
CA PHE A 349 -7.94 11.94 5.37
C PHE A 349 -7.42 11.94 3.94
N LYS A 350 -8.25 12.34 2.98
CA LYS A 350 -7.85 12.50 1.58
C LYS A 350 -6.80 13.60 1.42
N GLN A 351 -6.94 14.73 2.12
CA GLN A 351 -5.94 15.80 2.12
C GLN A 351 -4.63 15.35 2.77
N TRP A 352 -4.69 14.61 3.90
CA TRP A 352 -3.51 14.00 4.51
C TRP A 352 -2.78 13.05 3.56
N ASP A 353 -3.52 12.18 2.85
CA ASP A 353 -2.92 11.27 1.88
C ASP A 353 -2.21 12.02 0.74
N GLN A 354 -2.80 13.11 0.24
CA GLN A 354 -2.19 13.91 -0.83
C GLN A 354 -0.97 14.70 -0.33
N GLN A 355 -1.03 15.32 0.86
CA GLN A 355 0.11 16.05 1.41
C GLN A 355 1.30 15.13 1.69
N MET A 356 1.05 13.97 2.31
CA MET A 356 2.11 13.00 2.61
C MET A 356 2.69 12.39 1.34
N ALA A 357 1.86 12.08 0.33
CA ALA A 357 2.32 11.61 -0.96
C ALA A 357 3.24 12.63 -1.65
N ASN A 358 2.82 13.90 -1.73
CA ASN A 358 3.64 14.97 -2.33
C ASN A 358 4.97 15.13 -1.58
N PHE A 359 4.94 15.19 -0.25
CA PHE A 359 6.14 15.27 0.58
C PHE A 359 7.14 14.13 0.31
N LEU A 360 6.65 12.89 0.21
CA LEU A 360 7.51 11.73 -0.06
C LEU A 360 8.07 11.75 -1.49
N LEU A 361 7.28 12.19 -2.48
CA LEU A 361 7.73 12.31 -3.86
C LEU A 361 8.79 13.41 -4.02
N ASP A 362 8.62 14.54 -3.36
CA ASP A 362 9.61 15.64 -3.36
C ASP A 362 10.92 15.20 -2.71
N LEU A 363 10.86 14.58 -1.53
CA LEU A 363 12.05 14.02 -0.88
C LEU A 363 12.74 12.95 -1.73
N ASN A 364 11.98 12.12 -2.46
CA ASN A 364 12.55 11.11 -3.34
C ASN A 364 13.30 11.75 -4.53
N ARG A 365 12.87 12.92 -5.00
CA ARG A 365 13.56 13.70 -6.05
C ARG A 365 14.83 14.37 -5.53
N GLU A 366 14.88 14.77 -4.26
CA GLU A 366 16.08 15.33 -3.62
C GLU A 366 17.25 14.32 -3.53
N ASN A 367 16.96 13.01 -3.64
CA ASN A 367 17.94 11.91 -3.62
C ASN A 367 18.84 11.91 -2.37
N ASN A 368 18.26 12.24 -1.20
CA ASN A 368 18.92 12.15 0.11
C ASN A 368 18.44 10.91 0.87
N ASP A 369 19.26 9.85 0.85
CA ASP A 369 18.92 8.52 1.38
C ASP A 369 18.54 8.53 2.87
N GLU A 370 19.33 9.20 3.72
CA GLU A 370 19.07 9.19 5.16
C GLU A 370 17.73 9.87 5.49
N LYS A 371 17.48 11.02 4.86
CA LYS A 371 16.22 11.75 5.04
C LYS A 371 15.03 10.97 4.52
N ILE A 372 15.12 10.40 3.30
CA ILE A 372 13.99 9.69 2.70
C ILE A 372 13.66 8.41 3.48
N ILE A 373 14.66 7.66 3.98
CA ILE A 373 14.43 6.46 4.80
C ILE A 373 13.71 6.86 6.09
N THR A 374 14.22 7.87 6.79
CA THR A 374 13.62 8.35 8.05
C THR A 374 12.17 8.83 7.83
N ALA A 375 11.94 9.63 6.80
CA ALA A 375 10.61 10.11 6.43
C ALA A 375 9.66 8.97 6.06
N THR A 376 10.14 7.95 5.35
CA THR A 376 9.33 6.82 4.92
C THR A 376 8.94 5.93 6.10
N VAL A 377 9.85 5.64 7.03
CA VAL A 377 9.54 4.88 8.25
C VAL A 377 8.50 5.62 9.10
N LYS A 378 8.68 6.92 9.31
CA LYS A 378 7.69 7.77 10.00
C LYS A 378 6.33 7.74 9.31
N SER A 379 6.32 7.85 7.98
CA SER A 379 5.08 7.81 7.18
C SER A 379 4.38 6.45 7.32
N LEU A 380 5.11 5.34 7.28
CA LEU A 380 4.51 4.01 7.49
C LEU A 380 3.92 3.85 8.90
N ILE A 381 4.57 4.39 9.93
CA ILE A 381 4.01 4.41 11.30
C ILE A 381 2.70 5.21 11.32
N ALA A 382 2.69 6.41 10.72
CA ALA A 382 1.52 7.26 10.61
C ALA A 382 0.35 6.55 9.89
N ILE A 383 0.64 5.97 8.72
CA ILE A 383 -0.34 5.28 7.87
C ILE A 383 -0.97 4.09 8.59
N TYR A 384 -0.16 3.27 9.28
CA TYR A 384 -0.67 2.10 10.00
C TYR A 384 -1.38 2.47 11.31
N SER A 385 -1.15 3.68 11.82
CA SER A 385 -1.88 4.24 12.97
C SER A 385 -3.20 4.90 12.57
N ALA A 386 -3.36 5.28 11.30
CA ALA A 386 -4.59 5.84 10.77
C ALA A 386 -5.66 4.75 10.55
N PRO A 387 -6.96 5.11 10.47
CA PRO A 387 -8.00 4.15 10.14
C PRO A 387 -7.71 3.44 8.81
N PHE A 388 -8.04 2.14 8.74
CA PHE A 388 -7.84 1.36 7.54
C PHE A 388 -8.56 2.01 6.34
N GLY A 389 -7.83 2.22 5.24
CA GLY A 389 -8.32 2.86 4.02
C GLY A 389 -8.03 4.37 3.91
N ALA A 390 -7.45 5.02 4.94
CA ALA A 390 -7.29 6.48 4.96
C ALA A 390 -6.20 7.02 4.02
N LEU A 391 -5.01 6.38 3.96
CA LEU A 391 -3.84 6.89 3.23
C LEU A 391 -3.27 5.89 2.20
N PRO A 392 -4.08 5.40 1.23
CA PRO A 392 -3.66 4.38 0.29
C PRO A 392 -2.51 4.82 -0.64
N LEU A 393 -2.46 6.10 -1.06
CA LEU A 393 -1.42 6.60 -1.98
C LEU A 393 -0.07 6.71 -1.28
N SER A 394 -0.06 7.35 -0.13
CA SER A 394 1.13 7.48 0.71
C SER A 394 1.65 6.11 1.13
N LYS A 395 0.75 5.14 1.40
CA LYS A 395 1.14 3.76 1.67
C LYS A 395 1.91 3.14 0.50
N ARG A 396 1.39 3.28 -0.72
CA ARG A 396 2.04 2.72 -1.91
C ARG A 396 3.43 3.31 -2.12
N ILE A 397 3.53 4.64 -2.08
CA ILE A 397 4.79 5.37 -2.26
C ILE A 397 5.79 4.97 -1.17
N SER A 398 5.38 5.01 0.09
CA SER A 398 6.23 4.65 1.23
C SER A 398 6.75 3.21 1.12
N VAL A 399 5.86 2.26 0.82
CA VAL A 399 6.23 0.85 0.66
C VAL A 399 7.23 0.67 -0.48
N ALA A 400 6.99 1.31 -1.63
CA ALA A 400 7.85 1.18 -2.79
C ALA A 400 9.25 1.79 -2.58
N ILE A 401 9.31 2.99 -2.01
CA ILE A 401 10.58 3.67 -1.69
C ILE A 401 11.40 2.81 -0.72
N LEU A 402 10.81 2.41 0.42
CA LEU A 402 11.56 1.66 1.43
C LEU A 402 11.96 0.27 0.91
N ALA A 403 11.11 -0.38 0.10
CA ALA A 403 11.44 -1.66 -0.52
C ALA A 403 12.63 -1.53 -1.47
N SER A 404 12.65 -0.48 -2.30
CA SER A 404 13.77 -0.19 -3.21
C SER A 404 15.06 0.08 -2.43
N LYS A 405 15.00 0.88 -1.36
CA LYS A 405 16.17 1.18 -0.52
C LYS A 405 16.66 -0.05 0.25
N ILE A 406 15.78 -0.89 0.79
CA ILE A 406 16.17 -2.18 1.37
C ILE A 406 16.87 -3.07 0.31
N ASN A 407 16.42 -3.04 -0.95
CA ASN A 407 17.09 -3.78 -2.02
C ASN A 407 18.51 -3.27 -2.28
N GLU A 408 18.65 -1.97 -2.48
CA GLU A 408 19.93 -1.28 -2.68
C GLU A 408 20.92 -1.58 -1.55
N TYR A 409 20.48 -1.47 -0.31
CA TYR A 409 21.34 -1.68 0.86
C TYR A 409 21.74 -3.15 1.05
N LYS A 410 20.86 -4.12 0.74
CA LYS A 410 21.25 -5.55 0.78
C LYS A 410 22.34 -5.86 -0.25
N ALA A 411 22.29 -5.27 -1.44
CA ALA A 411 23.31 -5.47 -2.47
C ALA A 411 24.64 -4.77 -2.12
N THR A 412 24.58 -3.55 -1.59
CA THR A 412 25.78 -2.75 -1.26
C THR A 412 26.37 -3.04 0.13
N LYS A 413 25.71 -3.88 0.95
CA LYS A 413 26.08 -4.21 2.34
C LYS A 413 26.21 -3.01 3.28
N LYS A 414 25.56 -1.88 2.95
CA LYS A 414 25.44 -0.72 3.85
C LYS A 414 24.34 -0.99 4.89
N ASN A 415 24.39 -0.35 6.05
CA ASN A 415 23.31 -0.45 7.04
C ASN A 415 22.28 0.65 6.85
N LEU A 416 21.03 0.25 6.60
CA LEU A 416 19.90 1.13 6.27
C LEU A 416 19.44 1.98 7.46
N PHE A 417 19.61 1.45 8.68
CA PHE A 417 19.09 2.03 9.92
C PHE A 417 20.25 2.53 10.80
N GLU A 418 21.24 3.16 10.18
CA GLU A 418 22.40 3.67 10.91
C GLU A 418 22.06 4.84 11.81
N SER A 419 21.15 5.73 11.38
CA SER A 419 20.82 6.94 12.13
C SER A 419 20.28 6.60 13.52
N GLN A 420 20.76 7.33 14.53
CA GLN A 420 20.32 7.16 15.90
C GLN A 420 18.81 7.37 16.02
N GLU A 421 18.28 8.37 15.31
CA GLU A 421 16.85 8.67 15.28
C GLU A 421 16.02 7.48 14.80
N LEU A 422 16.40 6.82 13.70
CA LEU A 422 15.69 5.64 13.20
C LEU A 422 15.69 4.50 14.21
N ARG A 423 16.82 4.23 14.87
CA ARG A 423 16.90 3.18 15.90
C ARG A 423 15.99 3.48 17.09
N GLU A 424 15.93 4.73 17.52
CA GLU A 424 15.03 5.16 18.58
C GLU A 424 13.56 5.02 18.17
N ILE A 425 13.21 5.36 16.93
CA ILE A 425 11.83 5.21 16.42
C ILE A 425 11.45 3.73 16.34
N ILE A 426 12.30 2.89 15.75
CA ILE A 426 12.05 1.46 15.55
C ILE A 426 11.88 0.74 16.88
N SER A 427 12.74 1.03 17.86
CA SER A 427 12.66 0.41 19.19
C SER A 427 11.39 0.79 19.95
N ARG A 428 10.85 2.00 19.73
CA ARG A 428 9.63 2.48 20.39
C ARG A 428 8.34 2.02 19.72
N CYS A 429 8.32 1.92 18.39
CA CYS A 429 7.05 1.85 17.64
C CYS A 429 6.64 0.46 17.16
N ASN A 430 7.46 -0.58 17.33
CA ASN A 430 7.30 -1.93 16.74
C ASN A 430 6.78 -1.87 15.29
N ILE A 431 7.72 -1.83 14.34
CA ILE A 431 7.40 -1.64 12.92
C ILE A 431 7.35 -2.95 12.11
N ASP A 432 7.27 -4.11 12.76
CA ASP A 432 7.38 -5.42 12.09
C ASP A 432 6.30 -5.60 11.01
N ARG A 433 5.07 -5.17 11.30
CA ARG A 433 3.96 -5.26 10.34
C ARG A 433 4.21 -4.39 9.09
N GLN A 434 4.78 -3.21 9.29
CA GLN A 434 5.13 -2.27 8.23
C GLN A 434 6.25 -2.88 7.38
N LEU A 435 7.29 -3.42 8.01
CA LEU A 435 8.42 -4.07 7.33
C LEU A 435 8.02 -5.33 6.58
N ASN A 436 7.07 -6.12 7.09
CA ASN A 436 6.53 -7.28 6.36
C ASN A 436 5.87 -6.83 5.06
N SER A 437 4.99 -5.82 5.08
CA SER A 437 4.38 -5.28 3.87
C SER A 437 5.39 -4.74 2.86
N VAL A 438 6.49 -4.17 3.35
CA VAL A 438 7.59 -3.66 2.52
C VAL A 438 8.37 -4.82 1.89
N THR A 439 8.65 -5.86 2.66
CA THR A 439 9.41 -7.04 2.22
C THR A 439 8.62 -7.87 1.21
N GLU A 440 7.31 -8.05 1.41
CA GLU A 440 6.43 -8.68 0.43
C GLU A 440 6.43 -7.91 -0.89
N PHE A 441 6.26 -6.58 -0.84
CA PHE A 441 6.29 -5.76 -2.05
C PHE A 441 7.65 -5.86 -2.76
N LYS A 442 8.74 -5.75 -2.01
CA LYS A 442 10.11 -5.94 -2.51
C LYS A 442 10.22 -7.25 -3.29
N TYR A 443 9.82 -8.36 -2.67
CA TYR A 443 9.88 -9.70 -3.24
C TYR A 443 9.17 -9.77 -4.60
N HIS A 444 7.97 -9.22 -4.70
CA HIS A 444 7.21 -9.23 -5.95
C HIS A 444 7.86 -8.40 -7.07
N VAL A 445 8.48 -7.26 -6.73
CA VAL A 445 9.16 -6.42 -7.72
C VAL A 445 10.43 -7.10 -8.22
N ILE A 446 11.27 -7.62 -7.32
CA ILE A 446 12.56 -8.20 -7.72
C ILE A 446 12.43 -9.43 -8.62
N CYS A 447 11.32 -10.18 -8.49
CA CYS A 447 11.02 -11.36 -9.30
C CYS A 447 10.48 -11.03 -10.70
N THR A 448 10.33 -9.75 -11.06
CA THR A 448 9.78 -9.32 -12.35
C THR A 448 10.79 -8.45 -13.08
N LYS A 449 11.30 -8.93 -14.22
CA LYS A 449 12.17 -8.14 -15.10
C LYS A 449 11.37 -7.03 -15.77
N LYS A 450 11.95 -5.84 -15.87
CA LYS A 450 11.38 -4.68 -16.56
C LYS A 450 12.28 -4.22 -17.71
N GLU A 451 11.72 -4.02 -18.90
CA GLU A 451 12.45 -3.58 -20.10
C GLU A 451 11.58 -2.70 -21.01
N TYR A 452 12.19 -1.79 -21.77
CA TYR A 452 11.47 -1.13 -22.86
C TYR A 452 11.27 -2.08 -24.03
N VAL A 453 10.07 -2.05 -24.63
CA VAL A 453 9.70 -2.91 -25.76
C VAL A 453 9.14 -2.03 -26.87
N LYS A 454 9.60 -2.23 -28.12
CA LYS A 454 9.09 -1.48 -29.27
C LYS A 454 7.68 -1.91 -29.65
#